data_AF-A0A9X6AFX5-F1
#
_entry.id   AF-A0A9X6AFX5-F1
#
_cell.length_a   1.000
_cell.length_b   1.000
_cell.length_c   1.000
_cell.angle_alpha   90.00
_cell.angle_beta   90.00
_cell.angle_gamma   90.00
#
_symmetry.space_group_name_H-M   'P 1'
#
loop_
_entity.id
_entity.type
_entity.pdbx_description
1 polymer ?
#
loop_
_entity_poly.entity_id
_entity_poly.type
_entity_poly.pdbx_seq_one_letter_code
_entity_poly.pdbx_strand_id
1 'polypeptide(L)'
;MDAAGWQDKPAFVEANLFWNSDIDSQKQEGGLLDAGTLGPRYAFNTHFYDQKAISGILMWGNAADGQYATDFGKVRDRASAAGTTAIVSEFGHPLSGTVSGKAPTVDKAMYQALDSRLPGATWWTKPASSGPVLSGNQWQWDIYSGRHHELMNGNASKVLTSGDAWNDEDLSAVRLDDSGTAVLRQDARLLDRLYPSATSGSTVAFTYEDRSRDGSTTLTWNPVPSSLPHVSQLVGSGQYGLLLW
;
A
#
# COMPACT_ATOMS: atom_id res chain seq x y z
N MET A 1 -3.42 32.48 -3.62
CA MET A 1 -2.30 31.50 -3.61
C MET A 1 -1.10 32.14 -2.93
N ASP A 2 -1.19 32.20 -1.61
CA ASP A 2 -0.97 33.36 -0.76
C ASP A 2 -0.27 32.92 0.56
N ALA A 3 -0.37 33.75 1.60
CA ALA A 3 0.32 33.75 2.90
C ALA A 3 0.39 32.43 3.71
N ALA A 4 -0.13 31.31 3.20
CA ALA A 4 -0.11 29.98 3.81
C ALA A 4 1.04 29.06 3.34
N GLY A 5 2.02 29.58 2.57
CA GLY A 5 3.26 28.86 2.24
C GLY A 5 3.10 27.73 1.21
N TRP A 6 2.05 27.77 0.39
CA TRP A 6 1.77 26.74 -0.62
C TRP A 6 2.80 26.68 -1.76
N GLN A 7 3.50 27.79 -2.05
CA GLN A 7 4.51 27.86 -3.11
C GLN A 7 5.70 26.91 -2.87
N ASP A 8 5.99 26.60 -1.60
CA ASP A 8 7.14 25.79 -1.20
C ASP A 8 6.75 24.33 -0.90
N LYS A 9 5.47 23.97 -1.03
CA LYS A 9 5.00 22.59 -0.82
C LYS A 9 5.09 21.78 -2.11
N PRO A 10 5.57 20.52 -2.05
CA PRO A 10 5.47 19.63 -3.20
C PRO A 10 4.02 19.41 -3.63
N ALA A 11 3.79 19.31 -4.93
CA ALA A 11 2.52 18.90 -5.49
C ALA A 11 2.51 17.38 -5.76
N PHE A 12 1.50 16.69 -5.25
CA PHE A 12 1.22 15.30 -5.65
C PHE A 12 0.45 15.32 -6.97
N VAL A 13 1.01 14.68 -8.00
CA VAL A 13 0.43 14.69 -9.35
C VAL A 13 0.05 13.26 -9.72
N GLU A 14 -1.25 13.05 -9.85
CA GLU A 14 -1.81 11.74 -10.17
C GLU A 14 -1.68 11.41 -11.66
N ALA A 15 -1.32 10.16 -11.94
CA ALA A 15 -1.57 9.56 -13.23
C ALA A 15 -3.09 9.43 -13.46
N ASN A 16 -3.48 9.11 -14.71
CA ASN A 16 -4.84 8.65 -14.97
C ASN A 16 -5.18 7.45 -14.04
N LEU A 17 -6.40 7.42 -13.48
CA LEU A 17 -6.82 6.39 -12.52
C LEU A 17 -6.66 4.95 -13.05
N PHE A 18 -6.71 4.75 -14.36
CA PHE A 18 -6.56 3.44 -15.01
C PHE A 18 -5.10 3.08 -15.33
N TRP A 19 -4.14 3.97 -15.09
CA TRP A 19 -2.73 3.72 -15.39
C TRP A 19 -2.17 2.51 -14.64
N ASN A 20 -2.47 2.45 -13.35
CA ASN A 20 -1.96 1.42 -12.47
C ASN A 20 -2.92 0.22 -12.32
N SER A 21 -3.92 0.13 -13.22
CA SER A 21 -4.77 -1.07 -13.30
C SER A 21 -3.91 -2.31 -13.54
N ASP A 22 -4.20 -3.37 -12.80
CA ASP A 22 -3.60 -4.68 -12.96
C ASP A 22 -4.42 -5.59 -13.88
N ILE A 23 -5.54 -5.10 -14.44
CA ILE A 23 -6.31 -5.71 -15.51
C ILE A 23 -5.82 -5.14 -16.86
N ASP A 24 -5.14 -5.96 -17.66
CA ASP A 24 -4.48 -5.50 -18.89
C ASP A 24 -5.42 -4.78 -19.89
N SER A 25 -6.67 -5.24 -19.99
CA SER A 25 -7.67 -4.62 -20.89
C SER A 25 -8.22 -3.28 -20.38
N GLN A 26 -8.02 -2.94 -19.10
CA GLN A 26 -8.42 -1.66 -18.51
C GLN A 26 -7.24 -0.71 -18.35
N LYS A 27 -6.01 -1.22 -18.38
CA LYS A 27 -4.79 -0.43 -18.17
C LYS A 27 -4.61 0.64 -19.26
N GLN A 28 -4.31 1.86 -18.82
CA GLN A 28 -4.04 3.01 -19.70
C GLN A 28 -2.59 3.51 -19.56
N GLU A 29 -2.15 4.35 -20.50
CA GLU A 29 -0.74 4.82 -20.56
C GLU A 29 -0.36 5.81 -19.45
N GLY A 30 -1.36 6.48 -18.87
CA GLY A 30 -1.27 7.18 -17.59
C GLY A 30 -0.88 8.64 -17.56
N GLY A 31 -0.83 9.33 -18.70
CA GLY A 31 -0.50 10.75 -18.74
C GLY A 31 0.95 11.05 -18.33
N LEU A 32 1.31 12.35 -18.33
CA LEU A 32 2.65 12.86 -17.98
C LEU A 32 3.82 12.34 -18.84
N LEU A 33 3.54 11.75 -20.00
CA LEU A 33 4.56 11.15 -20.87
C LEU A 33 5.45 12.20 -21.54
N ASP A 34 4.85 13.34 -21.91
CA ASP A 34 5.53 14.45 -22.58
C ASP A 34 5.92 15.57 -21.59
N ALA A 35 5.72 15.36 -20.28
CA ALA A 35 6.01 16.35 -19.26
C ALA A 35 7.52 16.53 -19.00
N GLY A 36 8.36 15.66 -19.59
CA GLY A 36 9.79 15.62 -19.33
C GLY A 36 10.08 15.32 -17.86
N THR A 37 11.10 15.98 -17.31
CA THR A 37 11.39 15.89 -15.87
C THR A 37 10.48 16.82 -15.08
N LEU A 38 9.74 16.28 -14.13
CA LEU A 38 8.90 17.05 -13.20
C LEU A 38 9.76 17.77 -12.15
N GLY A 39 10.90 17.19 -11.77
CA GLY A 39 11.80 17.75 -10.78
C GLY A 39 11.24 17.67 -9.34
N PRO A 40 11.95 18.28 -8.36
CA PRO A 40 11.76 17.98 -6.95
C PRO A 40 10.51 18.59 -6.30
N ARG A 41 9.80 19.49 -7.00
CA ARG A 41 8.57 20.14 -6.48
C ARG A 41 7.30 19.35 -6.77
N TYR A 42 7.41 18.27 -7.52
CA TYR A 42 6.30 17.37 -7.79
C TYR A 42 6.69 16.02 -7.28
N ALA A 43 5.72 15.23 -6.81
CA ALA A 43 5.89 13.82 -6.54
C ALA A 43 4.83 13.06 -7.34
N PHE A 44 5.28 12.04 -8.07
CA PHE A 44 4.39 11.20 -8.85
C PHE A 44 3.46 10.45 -7.90
N ASN A 45 2.16 10.59 -8.10
CA ASN A 45 1.15 9.97 -7.28
C ASN A 45 0.33 8.94 -8.08
N THR A 46 -0.05 7.85 -7.43
CA THR A 46 -0.96 6.87 -8.00
C THR A 46 -1.71 6.15 -6.91
N HIS A 47 -2.87 5.60 -7.26
CA HIS A 47 -3.55 4.61 -6.42
C HIS A 47 -3.17 3.20 -6.92
N PHE A 48 -3.26 2.20 -6.05
CA PHE A 48 -3.18 0.81 -6.45
C PHE A 48 -4.20 -0.01 -5.67
N TYR A 49 -5.20 -0.50 -6.38
CA TYR A 49 -6.14 -1.49 -5.91
C TYR A 49 -6.00 -2.70 -6.81
N ASP A 50 -5.90 -3.91 -6.25
CA ASP A 50 -5.91 -5.14 -7.05
C ASP A 50 -7.33 -5.34 -7.60
N GLN A 51 -7.55 -4.87 -8.82
CA GLN A 51 -8.85 -4.91 -9.48
C GLN A 51 -9.21 -6.35 -9.82
N LYS A 52 -8.23 -7.23 -10.04
CA LYS A 52 -8.50 -8.65 -10.26
C LYS A 52 -9.01 -9.33 -8.99
N ALA A 53 -8.42 -9.05 -7.83
CA ALA A 53 -8.86 -9.55 -6.53
C ALA A 53 -10.23 -8.99 -6.16
N ILE A 54 -10.45 -7.69 -6.34
CA ILE A 54 -11.72 -7.00 -6.07
C ILE A 54 -12.83 -7.54 -6.97
N SER A 55 -12.54 -7.86 -8.24
CA SER A 55 -13.54 -8.41 -9.16
C SER A 55 -14.15 -9.74 -8.69
N GLY A 56 -13.43 -10.48 -7.84
CA GLY A 56 -13.81 -11.82 -7.39
C GLY A 56 -13.74 -12.92 -8.46
N ILE A 57 -13.53 -12.58 -9.74
CA ILE A 57 -13.59 -13.53 -10.87
C ILE A 57 -12.29 -13.60 -11.67
N LEU A 58 -11.49 -12.54 -11.67
CA LEU A 58 -10.23 -12.46 -12.44
C LEU A 58 -9.02 -12.94 -11.65
N MET A 59 -9.12 -12.99 -10.33
CA MET A 59 -8.15 -13.64 -9.45
C MET A 59 -8.87 -14.64 -8.57
N TRP A 60 -8.49 -15.91 -8.70
CA TRP A 60 -8.96 -16.97 -7.83
C TRP A 60 -7.99 -17.13 -6.65
N GLY A 61 -8.52 -17.19 -5.43
CA GLY A 61 -7.70 -17.34 -4.22
C GLY A 61 -7.06 -16.04 -3.71
N ASN A 62 -5.99 -16.23 -2.93
CA ASN A 62 -5.29 -15.20 -2.15
C ASN A 62 -4.04 -14.69 -2.88
N ALA A 63 -3.55 -13.50 -2.52
CA ALA A 63 -2.28 -12.99 -3.01
C ALA A 63 -1.09 -13.75 -2.42
N ALA A 64 0.05 -13.70 -3.09
CA ALA A 64 1.26 -14.43 -2.74
C ALA A 64 2.49 -13.51 -2.64
N ASP A 65 3.60 -14.08 -2.16
CA ASP A 65 4.91 -13.42 -2.11
C ASP A 65 5.29 -12.79 -3.47
N GLY A 66 5.49 -11.47 -3.46
CA GLY A 66 5.90 -10.69 -4.63
C GLY A 66 4.79 -10.40 -5.65
N GLN A 67 3.52 -10.69 -5.34
CA GLN A 67 2.40 -10.57 -6.29
C GLN A 67 2.37 -9.22 -7.04
N TYR A 68 2.59 -8.10 -6.36
CA TYR A 68 2.51 -6.75 -6.94
C TYR A 68 3.88 -6.08 -7.15
N ALA A 69 4.98 -6.82 -7.01
CA ALA A 69 6.32 -6.28 -7.12
C ALA A 69 6.59 -5.64 -8.50
N THR A 70 6.02 -6.20 -9.56
CA THR A 70 6.12 -5.65 -10.93
C THR A 70 5.35 -4.33 -11.07
N ASP A 71 4.13 -4.25 -10.53
CA ASP A 71 3.28 -3.06 -10.67
C ASP A 71 3.85 -1.88 -9.88
N PHE A 72 4.26 -2.09 -8.63
CA PHE A 72 4.96 -1.06 -7.85
C PHE A 72 6.38 -0.78 -8.39
N GLY A 73 6.94 -1.73 -9.14
CA GLY A 73 8.14 -1.51 -9.94
C GLY A 73 7.93 -0.42 -10.98
N LYS A 74 6.82 -0.47 -11.72
CA LYS A 74 6.45 0.54 -12.74
C LYS A 74 6.26 1.93 -12.13
N VAL A 75 5.76 2.02 -10.90
CA VAL A 75 5.65 3.30 -10.14
C VAL A 75 7.02 3.93 -9.94
N ARG A 76 7.97 3.15 -9.42
CA ARG A 76 9.36 3.59 -9.24
C ARG A 76 10.03 3.95 -10.58
N ASP A 77 9.77 3.18 -11.63
CA ASP A 77 10.33 3.45 -12.96
C ASP A 77 9.79 4.76 -13.54
N ARG A 78 8.48 5.03 -13.37
CA ARG A 78 7.85 6.27 -13.80
C ARG A 78 8.40 7.48 -13.07
N ALA A 79 8.52 7.42 -11.74
CA ALA A 79 9.13 8.50 -10.96
C ALA A 79 10.58 8.76 -11.36
N SER A 80 11.38 7.70 -11.51
CA SER A 80 12.78 7.80 -11.97
C SER A 80 12.89 8.46 -13.35
N ALA A 81 12.08 8.00 -14.32
CA ALA A 81 12.05 8.58 -15.68
C ALA A 81 11.63 10.07 -15.67
N ALA A 82 10.73 10.45 -14.77
CA ALA A 82 10.28 11.82 -14.58
C ALA A 82 11.22 12.66 -13.67
N GLY A 83 12.34 12.11 -13.19
CA GLY A 83 13.29 12.81 -12.33
C GLY A 83 12.68 13.28 -11.01
N THR A 84 11.80 12.47 -10.42
CA THR A 84 11.07 12.77 -9.18
C THR A 84 10.98 11.53 -8.26
N THR A 85 10.35 11.67 -7.10
CA THR A 85 9.94 10.58 -6.22
C THR A 85 8.50 10.14 -6.51
N ALA A 86 8.10 9.00 -5.97
CA ALA A 86 6.72 8.50 -6.05
C ALA A 86 6.13 8.23 -4.67
N ILE A 87 4.80 8.33 -4.61
CA ILE A 87 3.97 7.88 -3.50
C ILE A 87 2.79 7.08 -4.08
N VAL A 88 2.39 6.02 -3.38
CA VAL A 88 1.13 5.33 -3.65
C VAL A 88 0.12 5.85 -2.63
N SER A 89 -0.57 6.96 -2.94
CA SER A 89 -1.39 7.66 -1.96
C SER A 89 -2.57 6.86 -1.45
N GLU A 90 -3.02 5.86 -2.21
CA GLU A 90 -4.10 4.97 -1.81
C GLU A 90 -3.83 3.54 -2.28
N PHE A 91 -4.05 2.59 -1.37
CA PHE A 91 -4.14 1.17 -1.67
C PHE A 91 -4.99 0.48 -0.60
N GLY A 92 -5.48 -0.72 -0.88
CA GLY A 92 -6.20 -1.52 0.11
C GLY A 92 -7.03 -2.61 -0.54
N HIS A 93 -7.78 -3.34 0.28
CA HIS A 93 -8.71 -4.36 -0.18
C HIS A 93 -9.99 -4.38 0.68
N PRO A 94 -11.18 -4.61 0.10
CA PRO A 94 -12.43 -4.60 0.87
C PRO A 94 -12.38 -5.52 2.09
N LEU A 95 -12.86 -5.02 3.23
CA LEU A 95 -12.92 -5.73 4.51
C LEU A 95 -14.29 -6.34 4.80
N SER A 96 -15.26 -6.15 3.90
CA SER A 96 -16.54 -6.86 3.87
C SER A 96 -16.91 -7.30 2.45
N GLY A 97 -18.01 -8.03 2.33
CA GLY A 97 -18.45 -8.60 1.06
C GLY A 97 -17.77 -9.93 0.71
N THR A 98 -17.96 -10.38 -0.53
CA THR A 98 -17.56 -11.73 -0.98
C THR A 98 -16.06 -11.90 -1.22
N VAL A 99 -15.31 -10.80 -1.30
CA VAL A 99 -13.86 -10.81 -1.57
C VAL A 99 -13.02 -10.49 -0.34
N SER A 100 -13.65 -10.20 0.81
CA SER A 100 -12.93 -9.72 2.00
C SER A 100 -11.97 -10.72 2.62
N GLY A 101 -12.21 -12.02 2.43
CA GLY A 101 -11.31 -13.08 2.87
C GLY A 101 -9.90 -12.97 2.27
N LYS A 102 -9.72 -12.20 1.19
CA LYS A 102 -8.41 -11.98 0.55
C LYS A 102 -7.61 -10.86 1.19
N ALA A 103 -8.25 -9.96 1.95
CA ALA A 103 -7.65 -8.73 2.46
C ALA A 103 -6.30 -8.95 3.18
N PRO A 104 -6.15 -9.94 4.09
CA PRO A 104 -4.87 -10.15 4.78
C PRO A 104 -3.69 -10.37 3.83
N THR A 105 -3.92 -11.08 2.72
CA THR A 105 -2.86 -11.37 1.75
C THR A 105 -2.68 -10.25 0.73
N VAL A 106 -3.77 -9.64 0.24
CA VAL A 106 -3.69 -8.55 -0.73
C VAL A 106 -2.96 -7.35 -0.14
N ASP A 107 -3.35 -6.93 1.06
CA ASP A 107 -2.72 -5.79 1.72
C ASP A 107 -1.26 -6.10 2.09
N LYS A 108 -0.95 -7.33 2.56
CA LYS A 108 0.44 -7.75 2.80
C LYS A 108 1.30 -7.68 1.53
N ALA A 109 0.76 -8.06 0.38
CA ALA A 109 1.46 -7.98 -0.90
C ALA A 109 1.68 -6.54 -1.36
N MET A 110 0.70 -5.65 -1.13
CA MET A 110 0.86 -4.23 -1.43
C MET A 110 1.95 -3.60 -0.54
N TYR A 111 1.92 -3.89 0.76
CA TYR A 111 2.96 -3.46 1.69
C TYR A 111 4.36 -4.00 1.33
N GLN A 112 4.47 -5.28 0.95
CA GLN A 112 5.73 -5.84 0.49
C GLN A 112 6.23 -5.14 -0.78
N ALA A 113 5.32 -4.81 -1.70
CA ALA A 113 5.65 -4.12 -2.95
C ALA A 113 6.04 -2.65 -2.75
N LEU A 114 5.54 -2.00 -1.68
CA LEU A 114 6.02 -0.70 -1.21
C LEU A 114 7.47 -0.79 -0.71
N ASP A 115 7.80 -1.84 0.03
CA ASP A 115 9.16 -2.04 0.55
C ASP A 115 10.17 -2.38 -0.55
N SER A 116 9.78 -3.25 -1.50
CA SER A 116 10.71 -3.85 -2.45
C SER A 116 10.11 -4.21 -3.81
N ARG A 117 10.94 -4.20 -4.85
CA ARG A 117 10.68 -4.83 -6.17
C ARG A 117 10.86 -6.36 -6.17
N LEU A 118 11.21 -6.96 -5.04
CA LEU A 118 11.55 -8.38 -4.98
C LEU A 118 10.56 -9.15 -4.11
N PRO A 119 10.16 -10.36 -4.54
CA PRO A 119 9.62 -11.35 -3.62
C PRO A 119 10.63 -11.61 -2.48
N GLY A 120 10.13 -11.86 -1.28
CA GLY A 120 10.94 -12.12 -0.09
C GLY A 120 11.86 -13.33 -0.28
N ALA A 121 11.39 -14.38 -0.95
CA ALA A 121 12.23 -15.55 -1.27
C ALA A 121 13.48 -15.20 -2.09
N THR A 122 13.46 -14.11 -2.87
CA THR A 122 14.60 -13.66 -3.69
C THR A 122 15.42 -12.56 -3.02
N TRP A 123 14.79 -11.76 -2.15
CA TRP A 123 15.37 -10.53 -1.58
C TRP A 123 16.75 -10.76 -0.95
N TRP A 124 16.92 -11.83 -0.15
CA TRP A 124 18.18 -12.17 0.53
C TRP A 124 19.37 -12.39 -0.40
N THR A 125 19.14 -12.74 -1.66
CA THR A 125 20.20 -13.01 -2.64
C THR A 125 20.49 -11.82 -3.55
N LYS A 126 19.56 -10.86 -3.66
CA LYS A 126 19.64 -9.73 -4.58
C LYS A 126 19.14 -8.41 -3.96
N PRO A 127 19.51 -8.05 -2.72
CA PRO A 127 18.89 -6.90 -2.04
C PRO A 127 19.05 -5.60 -2.82
N ALA A 128 20.19 -5.40 -3.49
CA ALA A 128 20.44 -4.20 -4.32
C ALA A 128 19.48 -4.02 -5.52
N SER A 129 18.72 -5.06 -5.90
CA SER A 129 17.67 -4.97 -6.93
C SER A 129 16.30 -4.56 -6.37
N SER A 130 16.19 -4.29 -5.06
CA SER A 130 14.96 -3.88 -4.39
C SER A 130 14.42 -2.54 -4.90
N GLY A 131 15.30 -1.62 -5.30
CA GLY A 131 14.94 -0.23 -5.59
C GLY A 131 14.59 0.56 -4.32
N PRO A 132 14.32 1.88 -4.45
CA PRO A 132 13.96 2.73 -3.32
C PRO A 132 12.62 2.32 -2.72
N VAL A 133 12.45 2.54 -1.41
CA VAL A 133 11.16 2.33 -0.73
C VAL A 133 10.13 3.34 -1.24
N LEU A 134 8.91 2.88 -1.45
CA LEU A 134 7.77 3.74 -1.76
C LEU A 134 7.02 4.07 -0.47
N SER A 135 6.67 5.34 -0.28
CA SER A 135 5.65 5.70 0.71
C SER A 135 4.27 5.33 0.18
N GLY A 136 3.34 5.05 1.08
CA GLY A 136 1.94 4.93 0.71
C GLY A 136 1.00 5.06 1.90
N ASN A 137 -0.29 5.25 1.61
CA ASN A 137 -1.33 5.25 2.63
C ASN A 137 -2.35 4.17 2.30
N GLN A 138 -2.61 3.29 3.27
CA GLN A 138 -3.69 2.34 3.15
C GLN A 138 -5.01 3.09 3.29
N TRP A 139 -5.88 2.94 2.31
CA TRP A 139 -7.26 3.39 2.37
C TRP A 139 -8.05 2.35 3.17
N GLN A 140 -8.82 2.69 4.21
CA GLN A 140 -8.96 4.01 4.83
C GLN A 140 -8.66 3.95 6.34
N TRP A 141 -8.50 5.12 6.96
CA TRP A 141 -8.45 5.29 8.40
C TRP A 141 -9.65 6.08 8.89
N ASP A 142 -10.84 5.54 8.64
CA ASP A 142 -12.10 6.15 9.01
C ASP A 142 -12.69 5.50 10.27
N ILE A 143 -12.65 6.25 11.37
CA ILE A 143 -13.23 5.81 12.64
C ILE A 143 -14.76 5.84 12.60
N TYR A 144 -15.37 6.64 11.72
CA TYR A 144 -16.82 6.77 11.59
C TYR A 144 -17.44 5.75 10.65
N SER A 145 -16.65 4.81 10.10
CA SER A 145 -17.11 3.78 9.19
C SER A 145 -18.36 3.06 9.73
N GLY A 146 -19.42 3.06 8.93
CA GLY A 146 -20.74 2.53 9.27
C GLY A 146 -21.58 3.39 10.22
N ARG A 147 -21.13 4.62 10.54
CA ARG A 147 -21.71 5.51 11.56
C ARG A 147 -21.65 7.00 11.16
N HIS A 148 -21.54 7.30 9.87
CA HIS A 148 -21.49 8.68 9.40
C HIS A 148 -22.81 9.44 9.64
N HIS A 149 -22.72 10.76 9.50
CA HIS A 149 -23.89 11.63 9.45
C HIS A 149 -23.61 12.79 8.49
N GLU A 150 -23.19 12.44 7.28
CA GLU A 150 -22.64 13.37 6.31
C GLU A 150 -23.60 13.63 5.16
N LEU A 151 -23.66 14.86 4.68
CA LEU A 151 -24.53 15.23 3.56
C LEU A 151 -23.84 14.91 2.24
N MET A 152 -24.43 14.03 1.44
CA MET A 152 -23.92 13.74 0.10
C MET A 152 -23.98 15.00 -0.77
N ASN A 153 -22.81 15.55 -1.14
CA ASN A 153 -22.69 16.78 -1.93
C ASN A 153 -23.49 17.97 -1.34
N GLY A 154 -23.56 18.06 0.00
CA GLY A 154 -24.29 19.13 0.69
C GLY A 154 -25.82 19.04 0.68
N ASN A 155 -26.37 17.92 0.21
CA ASN A 155 -27.82 17.71 0.15
C ASN A 155 -28.39 17.26 1.51
N ALA A 156 -29.12 18.15 2.20
CA ALA A 156 -29.74 17.87 3.51
C ALA A 156 -30.77 16.73 3.50
N SER A 157 -31.30 16.35 2.34
CA SER A 157 -32.20 15.20 2.19
C SER A 157 -31.47 13.88 1.89
N LYS A 158 -30.14 13.92 1.76
CA LYS A 158 -29.29 12.74 1.52
C LYS A 158 -28.18 12.69 2.57
N VAL A 159 -28.58 12.25 3.76
CA VAL A 159 -27.65 11.95 4.86
C VAL A 159 -27.13 10.53 4.66
N LEU A 160 -25.82 10.38 4.55
CA LEU A 160 -25.12 9.11 4.50
C LEU A 160 -24.79 8.67 5.91
N THR A 161 -25.20 7.44 6.26
CA THR A 161 -25.12 6.90 7.62
C THR A 161 -24.43 5.55 7.70
N SER A 162 -23.99 4.98 6.57
CA SER A 162 -23.40 3.65 6.46
C SER A 162 -22.19 3.67 5.53
N GLY A 163 -21.40 2.60 5.55
CA GLY A 163 -20.19 2.48 4.73
C GLY A 163 -19.14 3.52 5.11
N ASP A 164 -18.39 4.00 4.12
CA ASP A 164 -17.47 5.15 4.21
C ASP A 164 -18.12 6.51 3.94
N ALA A 165 -19.45 6.52 3.75
CA ALA A 165 -20.24 7.69 3.36
C ALA A 165 -19.79 8.39 2.08
N TRP A 166 -19.18 7.66 1.14
CA TRP A 166 -18.84 8.22 -0.17
C TRP A 166 -19.36 7.38 -1.32
N ASN A 167 -18.97 6.12 -1.38
CA ASN A 167 -19.24 5.23 -2.51
C ASN A 167 -19.53 3.78 -2.07
N ASP A 168 -19.86 3.60 -0.78
CA ASP A 168 -20.13 2.30 -0.14
C ASP A 168 -18.92 1.37 -0.13
N GLU A 169 -17.71 1.91 -0.27
CA GLU A 169 -16.48 1.14 -0.07
C GLU A 169 -16.27 0.84 1.41
N ASP A 170 -15.75 -0.35 1.68
CA ASP A 170 -15.44 -0.78 3.04
C ASP A 170 -13.98 -1.21 3.14
N LEU A 171 -13.11 -0.21 3.07
CA LEU A 171 -11.66 -0.36 3.08
C LEU A 171 -11.05 0.07 4.43
N SER A 172 -11.85 0.62 5.34
CA SER A 172 -11.32 1.23 6.57
C SER A 172 -10.67 0.21 7.51
N ALA A 173 -9.37 0.37 7.79
CA ALA A 173 -8.60 -0.47 8.70
C ALA A 173 -9.00 -0.29 10.18
N VAL A 174 -9.82 0.73 10.47
CA VAL A 174 -10.29 1.07 11.82
C VAL A 174 -11.80 1.27 11.85
N ARG A 175 -12.39 1.22 13.05
CA ARG A 175 -13.77 1.66 13.32
C ARG A 175 -13.91 1.98 14.80
N LEU A 176 -14.99 2.66 15.18
CA LEU A 176 -15.44 2.67 16.58
C LEU A 176 -16.19 1.37 16.92
N ASP A 177 -15.89 0.78 18.07
CA ASP A 177 -16.72 -0.28 18.67
C ASP A 177 -17.98 0.29 19.33
N ASP A 178 -18.82 -0.57 19.92
CA ASP A 178 -20.09 -0.15 20.56
C ASP A 178 -19.91 0.77 21.77
N SER A 179 -18.70 0.83 22.35
CA SER A 179 -18.35 1.77 23.42
C SER A 179 -17.86 3.12 22.91
N GLY A 180 -17.66 3.27 21.60
CA GLY A 180 -17.06 4.45 20.99
C GLY A 180 -15.53 4.44 21.02
N THR A 181 -14.90 3.27 21.20
CA THR A 181 -13.44 3.11 21.20
C THR A 181 -12.96 2.71 19.81
N ALA A 182 -11.90 3.36 19.31
CA ALA A 182 -11.28 2.98 18.05
C ALA A 182 -10.62 1.59 18.15
N VAL A 183 -10.97 0.69 17.25
CA VAL A 183 -10.44 -0.67 17.16
C VAL A 183 -9.96 -0.95 15.74
N LEU A 184 -8.90 -1.76 15.63
CA LEU A 184 -8.41 -2.25 14.34
C LEU A 184 -9.36 -3.30 13.78
N ARG A 185 -9.50 -3.30 12.46
CA ARG A 185 -10.29 -4.27 11.69
C ARG A 185 -9.43 -5.33 11.01
N GLN A 186 -8.12 -5.17 11.08
CA GLN A 186 -7.11 -6.06 10.53
C GLN A 186 -6.06 -6.39 11.60
N ASP A 187 -5.17 -7.32 11.30
CA ASP A 187 -4.07 -7.69 12.17
C ASP A 187 -3.15 -6.49 12.44
N ALA A 188 -2.95 -6.14 13.70
CA ALA A 188 -2.09 -5.03 14.09
C ALA A 188 -0.67 -5.16 13.51
N ARG A 189 -0.16 -6.39 13.35
CA ARG A 189 1.17 -6.62 12.76
C ARG A 189 1.31 -6.15 11.32
N LEU A 190 0.22 -6.19 10.56
CA LEU A 190 0.19 -5.74 9.18
C LEU A 190 0.27 -4.20 9.10
N LEU A 191 -0.38 -3.51 10.04
CA LEU A 191 -0.55 -2.05 10.05
C LEU A 191 0.56 -1.32 10.82
N ASP A 192 0.96 -1.84 11.97
CA ASP A 192 2.02 -1.29 12.82
C ASP A 192 3.39 -1.81 12.35
N ARG A 193 3.89 -1.17 11.29
CA ARG A 193 5.07 -1.61 10.55
C ARG A 193 6.34 -0.94 11.01
N LEU A 194 7.44 -1.69 10.97
CA LEU A 194 8.77 -1.09 10.92
C LEU A 194 9.02 -0.56 9.50
N TYR A 195 9.51 0.68 9.37
CA TYR A 195 9.94 1.26 8.10
C TYR A 195 11.00 2.36 8.34
N PRO A 196 11.87 2.64 7.35
CA PRO A 196 12.82 3.75 7.45
C PRO A 196 12.10 5.09 7.28
N SER A 197 11.77 5.75 8.38
CA SER A 197 11.10 7.08 8.36
C SER A 197 12.02 8.21 7.94
N ALA A 198 13.32 8.10 8.22
CA ALA A 198 14.38 8.98 7.74
C ALA A 198 15.71 8.22 7.71
N THR A 199 16.53 8.50 6.70
CA THR A 199 17.89 7.92 6.58
C THR A 199 18.90 9.02 6.30
N SER A 200 20.09 8.89 6.89
CA SER A 200 21.23 9.76 6.58
C SER A 200 22.05 9.12 5.46
N GLY A 201 21.57 9.22 4.23
CA GLY A 201 22.19 8.61 3.06
C GLY A 201 21.17 8.11 2.05
N SER A 202 21.55 7.14 1.23
CA SER A 202 20.65 6.49 0.27
C SER A 202 20.32 5.09 0.75
N THR A 203 19.04 4.76 0.87
CA THR A 203 18.61 3.37 1.09
C THR A 203 18.89 2.55 -0.17
N VAL A 204 19.72 1.51 -0.04
CA VAL A 204 19.99 0.53 -1.11
C VAL A 204 18.86 -0.49 -1.20
N ALA A 205 18.38 -0.97 -0.05
CA ALA A 205 17.33 -1.96 0.01
C ALA A 205 16.60 -1.92 1.36
N PHE A 206 15.31 -2.24 1.34
CA PHE A 206 14.53 -2.46 2.54
C PHE A 206 13.56 -3.63 2.34
N THR A 207 13.22 -4.29 3.43
CA THR A 207 12.11 -5.26 3.49
C THR A 207 11.66 -5.39 4.93
N TYR A 208 10.36 -5.63 5.12
CA TYR A 208 9.79 -5.95 6.41
C TYR A 208 8.95 -7.24 6.34
N GLU A 209 9.25 -8.17 7.24
CA GLU A 209 8.44 -9.36 7.48
C GLU A 209 7.56 -9.12 8.71
N ASP A 210 6.30 -8.74 8.46
CA ASP A 210 5.30 -8.44 9.48
C ASP A 210 4.76 -9.68 10.22
N ARG A 211 4.86 -10.88 9.64
CA ARG A 211 4.24 -12.09 10.21
C ARG A 211 2.77 -11.91 10.62
N SER A 212 2.01 -11.10 9.89
CA SER A 212 0.55 -10.97 10.02
C SER A 212 -0.15 -12.29 9.71
N ARG A 213 -1.42 -12.40 10.10
CA ARG A 213 -2.22 -13.61 9.94
C ARG A 213 -3.32 -13.48 8.91
N ASP A 214 -3.53 -14.57 8.19
CA ASP A 214 -4.79 -14.90 7.54
C ASP A 214 -5.50 -15.96 8.41
N GLY A 215 -6.54 -15.54 9.13
CA GLY A 215 -7.18 -16.36 10.16
C GLY A 215 -6.19 -16.79 11.26
N SER A 216 -5.97 -18.09 11.41
CA SER A 216 -4.99 -18.65 12.36
C SER A 216 -3.60 -18.86 11.74
N THR A 217 -3.45 -18.68 10.44
CA THR A 217 -2.21 -18.95 9.70
C THR A 217 -1.32 -17.70 9.69
N THR A 218 -0.13 -17.81 10.27
CA THR A 218 0.91 -16.77 10.13
C THR A 218 1.47 -16.79 8.72
N LEU A 219 1.42 -15.65 8.03
CA LEU A 219 2.01 -15.45 6.71
C LEU A 219 3.50 -15.15 6.88
N THR A 220 4.37 -15.87 6.17
CA THR A 220 5.82 -15.61 6.14
C THR A 220 6.30 -15.69 4.71
N TRP A 221 6.66 -14.55 4.12
CA TRP A 221 6.95 -14.39 2.69
C TRP A 221 8.41 -14.03 2.42
N ASN A 222 9.10 -13.51 3.41
CA ASN A 222 10.52 -13.22 3.39
C ASN A 222 11.29 -14.06 4.44
N PRO A 223 11.16 -15.40 4.45
CA PRO A 223 11.78 -16.23 5.47
C PRO A 223 13.31 -16.08 5.44
N VAL A 224 13.93 -16.04 6.64
CA VAL A 224 15.40 -16.08 6.74
C VAL A 224 15.91 -17.39 6.10
N PRO A 225 16.85 -17.33 5.14
CA PRO A 225 17.42 -18.51 4.50
C PRO A 225 18.06 -19.46 5.52
N SER A 226 17.96 -20.77 5.26
CA SER A 226 18.59 -21.80 6.09
C SER A 226 20.12 -21.67 6.16
N SER A 227 20.74 -20.99 5.20
CA SER A 227 22.17 -20.65 5.19
C SER A 227 22.57 -19.58 6.21
N LEU A 228 21.61 -18.91 6.86
CA LEU A 228 21.83 -17.87 7.86
C LEU A 228 21.25 -18.28 9.24
N PRO A 229 21.72 -19.38 9.85
CA PRO A 229 21.11 -19.95 11.06
C PRO A 229 21.15 -19.00 12.27
N HIS A 230 22.21 -18.21 12.42
CA HIS A 230 22.30 -17.23 13.52
C HIS A 230 21.31 -16.07 13.33
N VAL A 231 21.03 -15.67 12.09
CA VAL A 231 20.00 -14.66 11.80
C VAL A 231 18.63 -15.23 12.12
N SER A 232 18.37 -16.49 11.74
CA SER A 232 17.12 -17.19 12.07
C SER A 232 16.91 -17.28 13.58
N GLN A 233 17.97 -17.62 14.34
CA GLN A 233 17.93 -17.63 15.81
C GLN A 233 17.65 -16.25 16.41
N LEU A 234 18.24 -15.19 15.85
CA LEU A 234 18.04 -13.82 16.32
C LEU A 234 16.60 -13.34 16.15
N VAL A 235 16.00 -13.58 14.98
CA VAL A 235 14.62 -13.10 14.70
C VAL A 235 13.55 -14.01 15.28
N GLY A 236 13.86 -15.30 15.48
CA GLY A 236 12.94 -16.29 16.04
C GLY A 236 11.60 -16.32 15.31
N SER A 237 10.50 -16.18 16.07
CA SER A 237 9.11 -16.10 15.59
C SER A 237 8.52 -14.67 15.54
N GLY A 238 9.33 -13.63 15.82
CA GLY A 238 8.89 -12.22 15.82
C GLY A 238 8.96 -11.50 14.46
N GLN A 239 8.47 -10.26 14.41
CA GLN A 239 8.61 -9.37 13.24
C GLN A 239 10.07 -8.95 13.03
N TYR A 240 10.49 -8.74 11.78
CA TYR A 240 11.83 -8.21 11.49
C TYR A 240 11.86 -7.40 10.21
N GLY A 241 12.71 -6.38 10.17
CA GLY A 241 13.04 -5.65 8.96
C GLY A 241 14.54 -5.62 8.73
N LEU A 242 14.93 -5.52 7.46
CA LEU A 242 16.31 -5.37 7.04
C LEU A 242 16.44 -4.09 6.24
N LEU A 243 17.37 -3.24 6.64
CA LEU A 243 17.72 -2.01 5.94
C LEU A 243 19.18 -2.10 5.50
N LEU A 244 19.42 -1.89 4.21
CA LEU A 244 20.74 -1.73 3.63
C LEU A 244 20.89 -0.27 3.21
N TRP A 245 21.90 0.42 3.76
CA TRP A 245 22.18 1.84 3.54
C TRP A 245 23.62 2.04 3.05
#